data_AF-A0A524AHX8-F1
#
_entry.id   AF-A0A524AHX8-F1
#
_cell.length_a   1.000
_cell.length_b   1.000
_cell.length_c   1.000
_cell.angle_alpha   90.00
_cell.angle_beta   90.00
_cell.angle_gamma   90.00
#
_symmetry.space_group_name_H-M   'P 1'
#
loop_
_entity.id
_entity.type
_entity.pdbx_description
1 polymer ?
#
loop_
_entity_poly.entity_id
_entity_poly.type
_entity_poly.pdbx_seq_one_letter_code
_entity_poly.pdbx_strand_id
1 'polypeptide(L)'
;NQSLLERYHKLINVYTKLYETCAESGVLLAGAVKDSRGRRFIDILRCKVLPSLGGLGLKQKELEVLERSRDTVLLDHVLEVGERTFTFRYAEKPASYVLRDLGEWAARIHAFYLKTVPFDRPLRVEFVDFGGEPAGAADRIASLIYALSSHHDAFGLPSVLIEADACARLVEEDLCIVRDSIADRLGPSALLDLRRHRRPF
;
A
#
# COMPACT_ATOMS: atom_id res chain seq x y z
N ASN A 1 -21.61 3.93 -20.50
CA ASN A 1 -21.63 3.38 -19.13
C ASN A 1 -21.52 1.85 -19.04
N GLN A 2 -22.16 1.05 -19.90
CA GLN A 2 -22.01 -0.42 -19.88
C GLN A 2 -20.54 -0.90 -20.02
N SER A 3 -19.73 -0.29 -20.91
CA SER A 3 -18.35 -0.77 -21.12
C SER A 3 -17.38 -0.51 -19.95
N LEU A 4 -17.62 0.49 -19.11
CA LEU A 4 -16.77 0.76 -17.95
C LEU A 4 -17.04 -0.23 -16.82
N LEU A 5 -18.32 -0.55 -16.59
CA LEU A 5 -18.71 -1.55 -15.61
C LEU A 5 -18.21 -2.94 -16.01
N GLU A 6 -18.28 -3.29 -17.29
CA GLU A 6 -17.71 -4.54 -17.82
C GLU A 6 -16.19 -4.60 -17.63
N ARG A 7 -15.46 -3.52 -17.95
CA ARG A 7 -14.02 -3.44 -17.72
C ARG A 7 -13.67 -3.56 -16.24
N TYR A 8 -14.47 -2.94 -15.37
CA TYR A 8 -14.30 -3.05 -13.92
C TYR A 8 -14.48 -4.49 -13.44
N HIS A 9 -15.56 -5.17 -13.84
CA HIS A 9 -15.76 -6.58 -13.48
C HIS A 9 -14.66 -7.47 -14.04
N LYS A 10 -14.18 -7.21 -15.26
CA LYS A 10 -13.03 -7.92 -15.82
C LYS A 10 -11.78 -7.72 -14.97
N LEU A 11 -11.52 -6.51 -14.48
CA LEU A 11 -10.40 -6.22 -13.58
C LEU A 11 -10.53 -6.98 -12.26
N ILE A 12 -11.70 -6.95 -11.62
CA ILE A 12 -11.95 -7.69 -10.38
C ILE A 12 -11.73 -9.19 -10.60
N ASN A 13 -12.23 -9.75 -11.71
CA ASN A 13 -12.01 -11.16 -12.03
C ASN A 13 -10.54 -11.52 -12.23
N VAL A 14 -9.72 -10.61 -12.77
CA VAL A 14 -8.27 -10.82 -12.89
C VAL A 14 -7.60 -10.83 -11.52
N TYR A 15 -8.00 -9.95 -10.59
CA TYR A 15 -7.51 -10.00 -9.21
C TYR A 15 -7.92 -11.30 -8.49
N THR A 16 -9.17 -11.72 -8.62
CA THR A 16 -9.65 -12.99 -8.04
C THR A 16 -8.84 -14.16 -8.59
N LYS A 17 -8.62 -14.21 -9.91
CA LYS A 17 -7.83 -15.27 -10.54
C LYS A 17 -6.37 -15.27 -10.07
N LEU A 18 -5.77 -14.09 -9.85
CA LEU A 18 -4.43 -13.99 -9.26
C LEU A 18 -4.40 -14.63 -7.86
N TYR A 19 -5.39 -14.32 -7.02
CA TYR A 19 -5.46 -14.89 -5.66
C TYR A 19 -5.67 -16.40 -5.68
N GLU A 20 -6.57 -16.90 -6.54
CA GLU A 20 -6.78 -18.34 -6.75
C GLU A 20 -5.50 -19.03 -7.20
N THR A 21 -4.81 -18.47 -8.21
CA THR A 21 -3.56 -19.05 -8.74
C THR A 21 -2.47 -19.10 -7.68
N CYS A 22 -2.31 -18.03 -6.88
CA CYS A 22 -1.35 -18.01 -5.77
C CYS A 22 -1.71 -19.03 -4.69
N ALA A 23 -2.99 -19.16 -4.34
CA ALA A 23 -3.47 -20.12 -3.36
C ALA A 23 -3.20 -21.57 -3.81
N GLU A 24 -3.55 -21.91 -5.05
CA GLU A 24 -3.34 -23.24 -5.64
C GLU A 24 -1.85 -23.60 -5.78
N SER A 25 -1.01 -22.60 -6.11
CA SER A 25 0.43 -22.80 -6.32
C SER A 25 1.26 -22.71 -5.03
N GLY A 26 0.64 -22.39 -3.89
CA GLY A 26 1.36 -22.18 -2.63
C GLY A 26 2.33 -20.97 -2.64
N VAL A 27 2.05 -19.98 -3.49
CA VAL A 27 2.90 -18.78 -3.66
C VAL A 27 2.43 -17.68 -2.72
N LEU A 28 3.38 -17.05 -2.03
CA LEU A 28 3.11 -15.87 -1.20
C LEU A 28 2.79 -14.67 -2.09
N LEU A 29 1.71 -13.96 -1.77
CA LEU A 29 1.34 -12.72 -2.45
C LEU A 29 1.42 -11.55 -1.48
N ALA A 30 2.37 -10.64 -1.73
CA ALA A 30 2.59 -9.46 -0.91
C ALA A 30 2.86 -8.21 -1.77
N GLY A 31 2.43 -7.06 -1.27
CA GLY A 31 2.75 -5.73 -1.77
C GLY A 31 3.53 -4.93 -0.74
N ALA A 32 4.52 -4.16 -1.19
CA ALA A 32 5.28 -3.22 -0.36
C ALA A 32 4.90 -1.78 -0.74
N VAL A 33 4.41 -1.02 0.24
CA VAL A 33 3.88 0.33 0.05
C VAL A 33 4.78 1.33 0.77
N LYS A 34 5.54 2.12 -0.01
CA LYS A 34 6.42 3.19 0.49
C LYS A 34 5.64 4.35 1.13
N ASP A 35 4.61 4.84 0.43
CA ASP A 35 3.87 6.05 0.81
C ASP A 35 2.52 5.71 1.43
N SER A 36 2.53 5.08 2.61
CA SER A 36 1.27 4.81 3.31
C SER A 36 0.73 6.05 4.04
N ARG A 37 -0.55 6.34 3.78
CA ARG A 37 -1.36 7.29 4.57
C ARG A 37 -2.23 6.58 5.62
N GLY A 38 -1.93 5.31 5.91
CA GLY A 38 -2.67 4.47 6.84
C GLY A 38 -2.64 4.99 8.28
N ARG A 39 -3.72 4.67 9.02
CA ARG A 39 -3.90 4.99 10.44
C ARG A 39 -4.36 3.77 11.26
N ARG A 40 -4.33 2.59 10.63
CA ARG A 40 -4.95 1.37 11.16
C ARG A 40 -4.21 0.85 12.38
N PHE A 41 -2.88 0.95 12.38
CA PHE A 41 -2.08 0.57 13.53
C PHE A 41 -2.39 1.46 14.73
N ILE A 42 -2.44 2.79 14.53
CA ILE A 42 -2.83 3.75 15.57
C ILE A 42 -4.24 3.48 16.09
N ASP A 43 -5.20 3.17 15.20
CA ASP A 43 -6.55 2.82 15.61
C ASP A 43 -6.59 1.56 16.50
N ILE A 44 -5.80 0.54 16.16
CA ILE A 44 -5.68 -0.67 16.99
C ILE A 44 -5.04 -0.35 18.33
N LEU A 45 -3.95 0.43 18.32
CA LEU A 45 -3.27 0.87 19.54
C LEU A 45 -4.25 1.59 20.47
N ARG A 46 -5.00 2.57 19.96
CA ARG A 46 -5.95 3.37 20.74
C ARG A 46 -7.16 2.57 21.21
N CYS A 47 -7.77 1.78 20.34
CA CYS A 47 -9.06 1.15 20.66
C CYS A 47 -8.90 -0.19 21.39
N LYS A 48 -7.75 -0.86 21.28
CA LYS A 48 -7.54 -2.20 21.86
C LYS A 48 -6.41 -2.23 22.87
N VAL A 49 -5.25 -1.69 22.54
CA VAL A 49 -4.04 -1.83 23.37
C VAL A 49 -4.08 -0.88 24.56
N LEU A 50 -4.24 0.43 24.35
CA LEU A 50 -4.27 1.41 25.45
C LEU A 50 -5.32 1.10 26.52
N PRO A 51 -6.58 0.73 26.18
CA PRO A 51 -7.58 0.38 27.18
C PRO A 51 -7.21 -0.90 27.94
N SER A 52 -6.62 -1.88 27.26
CA SER A 52 -6.21 -3.15 27.88
C SER A 52 -5.06 -3.01 28.88
N LEU A 53 -4.22 -1.97 28.73
CA LEU A 53 -3.11 -1.68 29.62
C LEU A 53 -3.50 -0.74 30.78
N GLY A 54 -4.77 -0.35 30.91
CA GLY A 54 -5.21 0.64 31.90
C GLY A 54 -4.74 2.08 31.58
N GLY A 55 -4.36 2.32 30.32
CA GLY A 55 -3.73 3.56 29.86
C GLY A 55 -2.20 3.56 30.01
N LEU A 56 -1.49 4.27 29.13
CA LEU A 56 -0.03 4.45 29.21
C LEU A 56 0.39 5.67 30.04
N GLY A 57 -0.50 6.20 30.88
CA GLY A 57 -0.28 7.49 31.56
C GLY A 57 -0.20 8.69 30.60
N LEU A 58 -0.66 8.51 29.34
CA LEU A 58 -0.66 9.56 28.34
C LEU A 58 -1.63 10.69 28.72
N LYS A 59 -1.14 11.91 28.63
CA LYS A 59 -1.93 13.14 28.78
C LYS A 59 -2.83 13.33 27.57
N GLN A 60 -3.90 14.10 27.75
CA GLN A 60 -4.86 14.41 26.68
C GLN A 60 -4.20 14.94 25.40
N LYS A 61 -3.19 15.81 25.54
CA LYS A 61 -2.44 16.38 24.41
C LYS A 61 -1.67 15.33 23.61
N GLU A 62 -1.13 14.31 24.27
CA GLU A 62 -0.38 13.22 23.61
C GLU A 62 -1.33 12.30 22.84
N LEU A 63 -2.52 12.04 23.41
CA LEU A 63 -3.60 11.33 22.71
C LEU A 63 -4.04 12.10 21.46
N GLU A 64 -4.21 13.42 21.54
CA GLU A 64 -4.56 14.25 20.37
C GLU A 64 -3.50 14.21 19.26
N VAL A 65 -2.21 14.18 19.62
CA VAL A 65 -1.11 14.05 18.65
C VAL A 65 -1.17 12.68 17.97
N LEU A 66 -1.37 11.62 18.75
CA LEU A 66 -1.54 10.27 18.23
C LEU A 66 -2.74 10.19 17.27
N GLU A 67 -3.85 10.86 17.63
CA GLU A 67 -5.07 10.97 16.83
C GLU A 67 -4.94 11.81 15.56
N ARG A 68 -3.84 12.51 15.34
CA ARG A 68 -3.55 13.21 14.08
C ARG A 68 -2.38 12.58 13.32
N SER A 69 -1.68 11.64 13.94
CA SER A 69 -0.51 10.99 13.36
C SER A 69 -0.88 9.90 12.35
N ARG A 70 0.06 9.67 11.42
CA ARG A 70 0.02 8.52 10.49
C ARG A 70 0.82 7.38 11.08
N ASP A 71 0.47 6.16 10.73
CA ASP A 71 1.16 4.96 11.21
C ASP A 71 2.66 5.04 10.91
N THR A 72 3.04 5.40 9.68
CA THR A 72 4.44 5.50 9.26
C THR A 72 5.24 6.56 9.98
N VAL A 73 4.61 7.63 10.50
CA VAL A 73 5.31 8.67 11.27
C VAL A 73 5.58 8.18 12.67
N LEU A 74 4.58 7.58 13.33
CA LEU A 74 4.76 7.02 14.67
C LEU A 74 5.80 5.91 14.65
N LEU A 75 5.67 4.97 13.70
CA LEU A 75 6.50 3.77 13.65
C LEU A 75 7.95 4.05 13.26
N ASP A 76 8.23 5.16 12.57
CA ASP A 76 9.60 5.61 12.30
C ASP A 76 10.38 5.95 13.57
N HIS A 77 9.68 6.32 14.64
CA HIS A 77 10.28 6.60 15.95
C HIS A 77 10.31 5.39 16.89
N VAL A 78 9.63 4.29 16.53
CA VAL A 78 9.38 3.15 17.44
C VAL A 78 10.07 1.88 16.97
N LEU A 79 10.14 1.64 15.65
CA LEU A 79 10.74 0.44 15.09
C LEU A 79 12.23 0.65 14.85
N GLU A 80 13.03 -0.31 15.31
CA GLU A 80 14.43 -0.44 14.91
C GLU A 80 14.55 -1.14 13.56
N VAL A 81 15.71 -0.98 12.90
CA VAL A 81 15.96 -1.62 11.60
C VAL A 81 15.92 -3.14 11.74
N GLY A 82 15.16 -3.78 10.85
CA GLY A 82 14.89 -5.23 10.88
C GLY A 82 13.67 -5.61 11.71
N GLU A 83 13.07 -4.68 12.46
CA GLU A 83 11.87 -4.93 13.24
C GLU A 83 10.59 -4.73 12.42
N ARG A 84 9.59 -5.57 12.74
CA ARG A 84 8.23 -5.45 12.22
C ARG A 84 7.22 -5.29 13.34
N THR A 85 6.09 -4.65 13.01
CA THR A 85 4.92 -4.68 13.90
C THR A 85 4.27 -6.07 13.92
N PHE A 86 3.36 -6.28 14.86
CA PHE A 86 2.42 -7.39 14.79
C PHE A 86 1.57 -7.33 13.50
N THR A 87 1.04 -8.49 13.13
CA THR A 87 0.17 -8.64 11.96
C THR A 87 -1.26 -8.23 12.30
N PHE A 88 -1.88 -7.41 11.46
CA PHE A 88 -3.27 -6.99 11.63
C PHE A 88 -4.07 -7.09 10.32
N ARG A 89 -5.39 -7.14 10.42
CA ARG A 89 -6.27 -7.11 9.23
C ARG A 89 -6.24 -5.74 8.57
N TYR A 90 -6.18 -5.72 7.24
CA TYR A 90 -6.15 -4.49 6.43
C TYR A 90 -7.30 -3.54 6.80
N ALA A 91 -8.52 -4.07 6.92
CA ALA A 91 -9.71 -3.34 7.31
C ALA A 91 -10.36 -3.97 8.56
N GLU A 92 -10.97 -3.13 9.39
CA GLU A 92 -11.77 -3.61 10.53
C GLU A 92 -12.98 -4.41 10.10
N LYS A 93 -13.63 -3.90 9.05
CA LYS A 93 -14.77 -4.52 8.39
C LYS A 93 -14.33 -4.78 6.95
N PRO A 94 -13.84 -5.98 6.64
CA PRO A 94 -13.42 -6.33 5.28
C PRO A 94 -14.52 -6.14 4.24
N ALA A 95 -15.79 -6.31 4.61
CA ALA A 95 -16.94 -6.00 3.77
C ALA A 95 -17.20 -4.49 3.57
N SER A 96 -16.30 -3.61 4.03
CA SER A 96 -16.37 -2.16 3.78
C SER A 96 -16.09 -1.82 2.31
N TYR A 97 -16.38 -0.57 1.95
CA TYR A 97 -16.34 -0.08 0.57
C TYR A 97 -15.06 -0.42 -0.21
N VAL A 98 -13.89 -0.46 0.44
CA VAL A 98 -12.60 -0.61 -0.25
C VAL A 98 -12.33 -2.05 -0.71
N LEU A 99 -12.77 -3.06 0.05
CA LEU A 99 -12.48 -4.48 -0.24
C LEU A 99 -13.73 -5.31 -0.57
N ARG A 100 -14.93 -4.71 -0.52
CA ARG A 100 -16.21 -5.41 -0.74
C ARG A 100 -16.22 -6.27 -1.99
N ASP A 101 -15.63 -5.76 -3.07
CA ASP A 101 -15.69 -6.39 -4.38
C ASP A 101 -14.68 -7.55 -4.55
N LEU A 102 -13.84 -7.80 -3.52
CA LEU A 102 -12.92 -8.94 -3.47
C LEU A 102 -13.53 -10.20 -2.82
N GLY A 103 -14.80 -10.15 -2.41
CA GLY A 103 -15.52 -11.31 -1.87
C GLY A 103 -14.87 -11.89 -0.62
N GLU A 104 -14.67 -13.22 -0.59
CA GLU A 104 -14.09 -13.91 0.56
C GLU A 104 -12.62 -13.52 0.84
N TRP A 105 -11.89 -13.09 -0.19
CA TRP A 105 -10.49 -12.71 -0.08
C TRP A 105 -10.30 -11.48 0.80
N ALA A 106 -11.29 -10.59 0.84
CA ALA A 106 -11.25 -9.35 1.62
C ALA A 106 -10.87 -9.61 3.09
N ALA A 107 -11.40 -10.68 3.69
CA ALA A 107 -11.15 -11.02 5.09
C ALA A 107 -9.75 -11.62 5.35
N ARG A 108 -9.08 -12.07 4.30
CA ARG A 108 -7.75 -12.71 4.34
C ARG A 108 -6.61 -11.72 4.09
N ILE A 109 -6.92 -10.47 3.79
CA ILE A 109 -5.90 -9.42 3.57
C ILE A 109 -5.42 -8.88 4.92
N HIS A 110 -4.13 -9.04 5.14
CA HIS A 110 -3.42 -8.62 6.33
C HIS A 110 -2.36 -7.59 5.97
N ALA A 111 -1.90 -6.86 6.98
CA ALA A 111 -0.81 -5.92 6.85
C ALA A 111 0.05 -5.91 8.11
N PHE A 112 1.29 -5.47 7.93
CA PHE A 112 2.22 -5.09 8.98
C PHE A 112 3.12 -3.96 8.47
N TYR A 113 3.88 -3.34 9.37
CA TYR A 113 4.94 -2.41 9.00
C TYR A 113 6.29 -3.03 9.30
N LEU A 114 7.29 -2.73 8.47
CA LEU A 114 8.68 -3.20 8.59
C LEU A 114 9.63 -2.04 8.36
N LYS A 115 10.54 -1.80 9.32
CA LYS A 115 11.63 -0.83 9.16
C LYS A 115 12.80 -1.54 8.48
N THR A 116 13.04 -1.23 7.21
CA THR A 116 14.05 -1.92 6.40
C THR A 116 15.42 -1.26 6.46
N VAL A 117 15.47 0.07 6.63
CA VAL A 117 16.70 0.88 6.58
C VAL A 117 16.61 2.04 7.58
N PRO A 118 17.73 2.61 8.07
CA PRO A 118 17.72 3.60 9.13
C PRO A 118 17.12 4.95 8.73
N PHE A 119 17.39 5.44 7.52
CA PHE A 119 17.05 6.81 7.09
C PHE A 119 15.84 6.89 6.16
N ASP A 120 14.96 5.88 6.19
CA ASP A 120 13.69 5.87 5.45
C ASP A 120 12.55 5.40 6.36
N ARG A 121 11.31 5.76 6.03
CA ARG A 121 10.14 5.38 6.83
C ARG A 121 9.88 3.87 6.74
N PRO A 122 9.24 3.26 7.75
CA PRO A 122 8.81 1.86 7.66
C PRO A 122 7.90 1.61 6.45
N LEU A 123 8.19 0.54 5.72
CA LEU A 123 7.33 0.05 4.65
C LEU A 123 6.08 -0.56 5.24
N ARG A 124 4.92 -0.24 4.66
CA ARG A 124 3.71 -1.03 4.89
C ARG A 124 3.72 -2.23 3.95
N VAL A 125 3.66 -3.42 4.52
CA VAL A 125 3.54 -4.66 3.78
C VAL A 125 2.11 -5.14 3.88
N GLU A 126 1.49 -5.42 2.73
CA GLU A 126 0.14 -5.96 2.62
C GLU A 126 0.22 -7.33 1.98
N PHE A 127 -0.53 -8.31 2.48
CA PHE A 127 -0.45 -9.67 1.95
C PHE A 127 -1.76 -10.42 2.13
N VAL A 128 -1.95 -11.47 1.34
CA VAL A 128 -3.08 -12.38 1.44
C VAL A 128 -2.66 -13.62 2.23
N ASP A 129 -3.42 -13.96 3.27
CA ASP A 129 -3.24 -15.21 4.00
C ASP A 129 -4.01 -16.36 3.33
N PHE A 130 -3.26 -17.26 2.70
CA PHE A 130 -3.81 -18.46 2.06
C PHE A 130 -3.85 -19.67 3.00
N GLY A 131 -2.99 -19.71 4.03
CA GLY A 131 -2.75 -20.88 4.88
C GLY A 131 -3.48 -20.87 6.22
N GLY A 132 -4.12 -19.74 6.59
CA GLY A 132 -4.78 -19.58 7.88
C GLY A 132 -3.80 -19.30 9.04
N GLU A 133 -2.53 -19.02 8.73
CA GLU A 133 -1.49 -18.69 9.69
C GLU A 133 -0.84 -17.34 9.32
N PRO A 134 -1.53 -16.22 9.56
CA PRO A 134 -1.10 -14.91 9.07
C PRO A 134 0.19 -14.42 9.75
N ALA A 135 0.48 -14.88 10.96
CA ALA A 135 1.73 -14.55 11.66
C ALA A 135 2.95 -15.20 10.98
N GLY A 136 2.90 -16.51 10.73
CA GLY A 136 3.97 -17.26 10.05
C GLY A 136 4.19 -16.79 8.61
N ALA A 137 3.10 -16.47 7.88
CA ALA A 137 3.20 -15.86 6.56
C ALA A 137 3.90 -14.48 6.63
N ALA A 138 3.53 -13.64 7.60
CA ALA A 138 4.16 -12.32 7.79
C ALA A 138 5.66 -12.44 8.09
N ASP A 139 6.11 -13.40 8.90
CA ASP A 139 7.53 -13.60 9.20
C ASP A 139 8.35 -13.96 7.96
N ARG A 140 7.83 -14.88 7.13
CA ARG A 140 8.47 -15.25 5.86
C ARG A 140 8.53 -14.06 4.90
N ILE A 141 7.44 -13.33 4.76
CA ILE A 141 7.36 -12.17 3.86
C ILE A 141 8.29 -11.05 4.35
N ALA A 142 8.30 -10.77 5.65
CA ALA A 142 9.19 -9.75 6.23
C ALA A 142 10.66 -10.07 5.98
N SER A 143 11.06 -11.34 6.16
CA SER A 143 12.42 -11.81 5.89
C SER A 143 12.82 -11.57 4.43
N LEU A 144 11.94 -11.91 3.48
CA LEU A 144 12.19 -11.70 2.04
C LEU A 144 12.27 -10.21 1.68
N ILE A 145 11.32 -9.40 2.17
CA ILE A 145 11.29 -7.97 1.89
C ILE A 145 12.53 -7.30 2.48
N TYR A 146 12.90 -7.62 3.72
CA TYR A 146 14.08 -7.08 4.36
C TYR A 146 15.34 -7.40 3.53
N ALA A 147 15.52 -8.66 3.13
CA ALA A 147 16.66 -9.09 2.32
C ALA A 147 16.76 -8.32 0.99
N LEU A 148 15.63 -8.01 0.35
CA LEU A 148 15.58 -7.30 -0.93
C LEU A 148 15.66 -5.77 -0.80
N SER A 149 15.52 -5.22 0.41
CA SER A 149 15.35 -3.78 0.66
C SER A 149 16.51 -3.14 1.44
N SER A 150 17.35 -3.95 2.10
CA SER A 150 18.41 -3.49 3.03
C SER A 150 19.73 -3.13 2.35
N HIS A 151 19.71 -2.84 1.04
CA HIS A 151 20.93 -2.59 0.27
C HIS A 151 21.39 -1.12 0.28
N HIS A 152 20.58 -0.20 0.80
CA HIS A 152 20.90 1.23 0.86
C HIS A 152 20.29 1.90 2.09
N ASP A 153 21.08 2.69 2.83
CA ASP A 153 20.66 3.19 4.15
C ASP A 153 19.49 4.19 4.14
N ALA A 154 19.22 4.82 2.99
CA ALA A 154 18.20 5.86 2.85
C ALA A 154 17.08 5.51 1.86
N PHE A 155 17.00 4.28 1.36
CA PHE A 155 15.89 3.87 0.49
C PHE A 155 15.55 2.40 0.66
N GLY A 156 14.43 2.15 1.34
CA GLY A 156 14.11 0.83 1.89
C GLY A 156 13.10 0.01 1.07
N LEU A 157 13.01 0.20 -0.24
CA LEU A 157 12.08 -0.54 -1.12
C LEU A 157 12.73 -1.79 -1.73
N PRO A 158 12.00 -2.91 -1.94
CA PRO A 158 12.57 -4.09 -2.59
C PRO A 158 13.14 -3.78 -3.97
N SER A 159 14.38 -4.20 -4.22
CA SER A 159 15.10 -3.99 -5.49
C SER A 159 14.28 -4.42 -6.72
N VAL A 160 13.61 -5.57 -6.64
CA VAL A 160 12.74 -6.09 -7.70
C VAL A 160 11.57 -5.17 -8.04
N LEU A 161 11.05 -4.41 -7.07
CA LEU A 161 9.98 -3.43 -7.32
C LEU A 161 10.54 -2.14 -7.92
N ILE A 162 11.77 -1.76 -7.56
CA ILE A 162 12.47 -0.61 -8.16
C ILE A 162 12.70 -0.88 -9.66
N GLU A 163 13.20 -2.08 -9.98
CA GLU A 163 13.43 -2.49 -11.38
C GLU A 163 12.12 -2.56 -12.17
N ALA A 164 11.07 -3.17 -11.59
CA ALA A 164 9.77 -3.23 -12.23
C ALA A 164 9.17 -1.84 -12.51
N ASP A 165 9.31 -0.89 -11.57
CA ASP A 165 8.89 0.51 -11.76
C ASP A 165 9.69 1.18 -12.88
N ALA A 166 11.01 1.00 -12.91
CA ALA A 166 11.86 1.56 -13.95
C ALA A 166 11.49 1.04 -15.35
N CYS A 167 11.20 -0.26 -15.46
CA CYS A 167 10.79 -0.89 -16.72
C CYS A 167 9.38 -0.47 -17.18
N ALA A 168 8.46 -0.24 -16.24
CA ALA A 168 7.08 0.16 -16.56
C ALA A 168 6.90 1.66 -16.76
N ARG A 169 7.90 2.47 -16.37
CA ARG A 169 7.81 3.93 -16.43
C ARG A 169 7.74 4.40 -17.89
N LEU A 170 6.65 5.08 -18.22
CA LEU A 170 6.50 5.77 -19.49
C LEU A 170 7.29 7.07 -19.47
N VAL A 171 8.02 7.32 -20.55
CA VAL A 171 8.79 8.53 -20.77
C VAL A 171 7.82 9.70 -20.98
N GLU A 172 8.10 10.87 -20.40
CA GLU A 172 7.16 12.01 -20.40
C GLU A 172 6.91 12.53 -21.82
N GLU A 173 7.93 12.46 -22.67
CA GLU A 173 7.86 12.77 -24.10
C GLU A 173 6.88 11.83 -24.82
N ASP A 174 6.92 10.53 -24.55
CA ASP A 174 5.99 9.56 -25.14
C ASP A 174 4.54 9.82 -24.71
N LEU A 175 4.34 10.19 -23.44
CA LEU A 175 3.03 10.59 -22.93
C LEU A 175 2.51 11.84 -23.63
N CYS A 176 3.38 12.82 -23.90
CA CYS A 176 3.02 14.01 -24.68
C CYS A 176 2.58 13.65 -26.09
N ILE A 177 3.30 12.76 -26.78
CA ILE A 177 2.94 12.30 -28.13
C ILE A 177 1.56 11.63 -28.13
N VAL A 178 1.30 10.74 -27.16
CA VAL A 178 0.00 10.06 -27.03
C VAL A 178 -1.11 11.07 -26.74
N ARG A 179 -0.88 12.02 -25.84
CA ARG A 179 -1.83 13.09 -25.52
C ARG A 179 -2.16 13.91 -26.76
N ASP A 180 -1.14 14.34 -27.51
CA ASP A 180 -1.31 15.18 -28.69
C ASP A 180 -2.06 14.42 -29.79
N SER A 181 -1.74 13.14 -30.00
CA SER A 181 -2.50 12.29 -30.92
C SER A 181 -3.98 12.13 -30.51
N ILE A 182 -4.30 12.11 -29.21
CA ILE A 182 -5.69 12.07 -28.73
C ILE A 182 -6.35 13.44 -28.96
N ALA A 183 -5.65 14.53 -28.66
CA ALA A 183 -6.14 15.90 -28.85
C ALA A 183 -6.47 16.18 -30.32
N ASP A 184 -5.59 15.79 -31.25
CA ASP A 184 -5.78 15.96 -32.69
C ASP A 184 -7.04 15.23 -33.19
N ARG A 185 -7.33 14.04 -32.65
CA ARG A 185 -8.52 13.26 -33.01
C ARG A 185 -9.81 13.81 -32.42
N LEU A 186 -9.74 14.46 -31.27
CA LEU A 186 -10.90 15.04 -30.57
C LEU A 186 -11.21 16.48 -30.99
N GLY A 187 -10.27 17.13 -31.67
CA GLY A 187 -10.40 18.51 -32.18
C GLY A 187 -10.01 19.59 -31.16
N PRO A 188 -9.90 20.86 -31.63
CA PRO A 188 -9.16 21.93 -30.94
C PRO A 188 -9.69 22.36 -29.56
N SER A 189 -10.91 21.96 -29.21
CA SER A 189 -11.64 22.41 -28.02
C SER A 189 -11.72 21.37 -26.90
N ALA A 190 -11.30 20.11 -27.13
CA ALA A 190 -11.50 19.03 -26.18
C ALA A 190 -10.40 18.93 -25.09
N LEU A 191 -9.16 19.29 -25.42
CA LEU A 191 -8.01 19.25 -24.51
C LEU A 191 -7.26 20.58 -24.57
N LEU A 192 -7.89 21.65 -24.09
CA LEU A 192 -7.18 22.90 -23.89
C LEU A 192 -6.17 22.73 -22.76
N ASP A 193 -4.89 22.99 -23.06
CA ASP A 193 -3.87 23.09 -22.02
C ASP A 193 -4.33 24.03 -20.90
N LEU A 194 -3.98 23.68 -19.67
CA LEU A 194 -4.26 24.55 -18.54
C LEU A 194 -3.59 25.90 -18.81
N ARG A 195 -4.36 26.99 -18.65
CA ARG A 195 -3.89 28.36 -18.94
C ARG A 195 -2.56 28.71 -18.25
N ARG A 196 -2.21 28.05 -17.14
CA ARG A 196 -0.93 28.21 -16.42
C ARG A 196 0.31 27.69 -17.16
N HIS A 197 0.13 26.78 -18.11
CA HIS A 197 1.20 26.31 -19.01
C HIS A 197 1.33 27.18 -20.25
N ARG A 198 0.32 28.00 -20.55
CA ARG A 198 0.39 29.03 -21.60
C ARG A 198 1.10 30.25 -21.05
N ARG A 199 2.42 30.20 -20.95
CA ARG A 199 3.21 31.41 -20.72
C ARG A 199 3.43 32.11 -22.06
N PRO A 200 3.24 33.44 -22.14
CA PRO A 200 3.45 34.19 -23.38
C PRO A 200 4.94 34.25 -23.80
N PHE A 201 5.85 33.84 -22.90
CA PHE A 201 7.29 33.70 -23.05
C PHE A 201 7.80 32.65 -22.06
#